data_AF-A0A1V9D764-F1
#
_entry.id   AF-A0A1V9D764-F1
#
_cell.length_a   1.000
_cell.length_b   1.000
_cell.length_c   1.000
_cell.angle_alpha   90.00
_cell.angle_beta   90.00
_cell.angle_gamma   90.00
#
_symmetry.space_group_name_H-M   'P 1'
#
loop_
_entity.id
_entity.type
_entity.pdbx_description
1 polymer ?
#
loop_
_entity_poly.entity_id
_entity_poly.type
_entity_poly.pdbx_seq_one_letter_code
_entity_poly.pdbx_strand_id
1 'polypeptide(L)' 'MKLNHADFASWQRLYSSVDLLYELQKLDIEFSHERPKSWFITASQKLSYQNKQAVLREAGQVSPPAPHWNDLSEWENNFL' A
#
# COMPACT_ATOMS: atom_id res chain seq x y z
N MET A 1 -16.33 2.44 2.77
CA MET A 1 -15.62 2.07 4.00
C MET A 1 -14.63 3.20 4.25
N LYS A 2 -14.85 4.01 5.29
CA LYS A 2 -13.90 5.05 5.69
C LYS A 2 -13.06 4.45 6.81
N LEU A 3 -11.74 4.58 6.70
CA LEU A 3 -10.80 4.24 7.77
C LEU A 3 -11.22 4.99 9.04
N ASN A 4 -11.36 4.29 10.18
CA ASN A 4 -11.69 4.96 11.44
C ASN A 4 -10.42 5.59 12.06
N HIS A 5 -10.57 6.47 13.05
CA HIS A 5 -9.43 7.14 13.68
C HIS A 5 -8.42 6.19 14.35
N ALA A 6 -8.87 5.05 14.87
CA ALA A 6 -8.00 4.04 15.51
C ALA A 6 -7.20 3.24 14.47
N ASP A 7 -7.84 2.87 13.36
CA ASP A 7 -7.22 2.23 12.20
C ASP A 7 -6.21 3.16 11.55
N PHE A 8 -6.54 4.45 11.41
CA PHE A 8 -5.63 5.47 10.91
C PHE A 8 -4.37 5.59 11.77
N ALA A 9 -4.53 5.72 13.08
CA ALA A 9 -3.39 5.79 14.01
C ALA A 9 -2.53 4.51 13.96
N SER A 10 -3.16 3.35 13.78
CA SER A 10 -2.46 2.07 13.63
C SER A 10 -1.70 2.01 12.29
N TRP A 11 -2.32 2.41 11.19
CA TRP A 11 -1.72 2.46 9.86
C TRP A 11 -0.58 3.47 9.79
N GLN A 12 -0.67 4.60 10.51
CA GLN A 12 0.39 5.59 10.57
C GLN A 12 1.66 5.03 11.23
N ARG A 13 1.51 4.09 12.17
CA ARG A 13 2.64 3.37 12.78
C ARG A 13 3.20 2.28 11.87
N LEU A 14 2.34 1.59 11.12
CA LEU A 14 2.74 0.51 10.21
C LEU A 14 3.42 1.04 8.94
N TYR A 15 2.96 2.18 8.44
CA TYR A 15 3.39 2.78 7.19
C TYR A 15 4.20 4.06 7.44
N SER A 16 5.27 3.94 8.24
CA SER A 16 6.07 5.09 8.68
C SER A 16 7.01 5.67 7.62
N SER A 17 7.21 4.96 6.51
CA SER A 17 8.10 5.38 5.42
C SER A 17 7.35 6.04 4.26
N VAL A 18 6.02 6.22 4.38
CA VAL A 18 5.19 6.88 3.37
C VAL A 18 4.30 7.94 3.99
N ASP A 19 3.93 8.95 3.20
CA ASP A 19 2.88 9.89 3.58
C ASP A 19 1.52 9.19 3.47
N LEU A 20 1.07 8.64 4.60
CA LEU A 20 -0.17 7.89 4.70
C LEU A 20 -1.38 8.72 4.23
N LEU A 21 -1.43 10.02 4.54
CA LEU A 21 -2.58 10.85 4.19
C LEU A 21 -2.66 11.04 2.67
N TYR A 22 -1.52 11.33 2.04
CA TYR A 22 -1.42 11.47 0.60
C TYR A 22 -1.80 10.17 -0.12
N GLU A 23 -1.25 9.03 0.32
CA GLU A 23 -1.54 7.73 -0.30
C GLU A 23 -3.01 7.34 -0.15
N LEU A 24 -3.63 7.58 1.02
CA LEU A 24 -5.06 7.35 1.20
C LEU A 24 -5.92 8.23 0.29
N GLN A 25 -5.57 9.51 0.12
CA GLN A 25 -6.29 10.41 -0.80
C GLN A 25 -6.19 9.93 -2.25
N LYS A 26 -5.00 9.46 -2.67
CA LYS A 26 -4.78 8.90 -3.99
C LYS A 26 -5.58 7.61 -4.21
N LEU A 27 -5.60 6.72 -3.22
CA LEU A 27 -6.41 5.50 -3.24
C LEU A 27 -7.91 5.80 -3.34
N ASP A 28 -8.40 6.83 -2.64
CA ASP A 28 -9.80 7.24 -2.75
C ASP A 28 -10.16 7.74 -4.16
N ILE A 29 -9.25 8.42 -4.85
CA ILE A 29 -9.45 8.83 -6.26
C ILE A 29 -9.42 7.60 -7.19
N GLU A 30 -8.47 6.68 -7.01
CA GLU A 30 -8.39 5.43 -7.79
C GLU A 30 -9.65 4.58 -7.62
N PHE A 31 -10.06 4.34 -6.38
CA PHE A 31 -11.20 3.48 -6.06
C PHE A 31 -12.56 4.13 -6.36
N SER A 32 -12.59 5.43 -6.64
CA SER A 32 -13.77 6.08 -7.21
C SER A 32 -14.03 5.61 -8.65
N HIS A 33 -12.99 5.27 -9.40
CA HIS A 33 -13.10 4.75 -10.77
C HIS A 33 -13.33 3.24 -10.80
N GLU A 34 -12.61 2.50 -9.93
CA GLU A 34 -12.73 1.04 -9.84
C GLU A 34 -12.94 0.64 -8.38
N ARG A 35 -14.21 0.54 -7.96
CA ARG A 35 -14.56 0.29 -6.56
C ARG A 35 -14.26 -1.15 -6.18
N PRO A 36 -13.19 -1.43 -5.39
CA PRO A 36 -12.84 -2.79 -5.04
C PRO A 36 -13.91 -3.39 -4.13
N LYS A 37 -14.12 -4.71 -4.24
CA LYS A 37 -15.01 -5.47 -3.33
C LYS A 37 -14.60 -5.33 -1.86
N SER A 38 -13.30 -5.17 -1.58
CA SER A 38 -12.75 -4.94 -0.24
C SER A 38 -11.73 -3.80 -0.24
N TRP A 39 -12.23 -2.57 -0.09
CA TRP A 39 -11.40 -1.35 0.00
C TRP A 39 -10.27 -1.48 1.02
N PHE A 40 -10.56 -2.03 2.20
CA PHE A 40 -9.58 -2.12 3.28
C PHE A 40 -8.41 -3.03 2.94
N ILE A 41 -8.69 -4.20 2.34
CA ILE A 41 -7.65 -5.16 1.94
C ILE A 41 -6.82 -4.59 0.79
N THR A 42 -7.47 -4.02 -0.23
CA THR A 42 -6.73 -3.47 -1.38
C THR A 42 -5.90 -2.24 -0.97
N ALA A 43 -6.42 -1.36 -0.10
CA ALA A 43 -5.70 -0.22 0.41
C ALA A 43 -4.49 -0.64 1.25
N SER A 44 -4.66 -1.57 2.19
CA SER A 44 -3.57 -2.03 3.05
C SER A 44 -2.46 -2.72 2.25
N GLN A 45 -2.82 -3.51 1.24
CA GLN A 45 -1.85 -4.13 0.33
C GLN A 45 -1.04 -3.08 -0.43
N LYS A 46 -1.70 -2.08 -1.03
CA LYS A 46 -1.02 -1.01 -1.76
C LYS A 46 -0.11 -0.19 -0.84
N LEU A 47 -0.57 0.16 0.36
CA LEU A 47 0.22 0.90 1.34
C LEU A 47 1.44 0.11 1.82
N SER A 48 1.29 -1.19 2.12
CA SER A 48 2.40 -2.06 2.50
C SER A 48 3.49 -2.09 1.43
N TYR A 49 3.09 -2.13 0.16
CA TYR A 49 4.03 -2.11 -0.95
C TYR A 49 4.75 -0.75 -1.08
N GLN A 50 4.00 0.36 -1.06
CA GLN A 50 4.60 1.70 -1.13
C GLN A 50 5.58 1.91 0.03
N ASN A 51 5.21 1.45 1.22
CA ASN A 51 6.06 1.51 2.40
C ASN A 51 7.35 0.69 2.22
N LYS A 52 7.25 -0.57 1.75
CA LYS A 52 8.41 -1.41 1.45
C LYS A 52 9.31 -0.79 0.38
N GLN A 53 8.72 -0.22 -0.68
CA GLN A 53 9.46 0.48 -1.72
C GLN A 53 10.17 1.73 -1.18
N ALA A 54 9.52 2.53 -0.35
CA ALA A 54 10.12 3.71 0.26
C ALA A 54 11.34 3.32 1.10
N VAL A 55 11.21 2.30 1.95
CA VAL A 55 12.32 1.73 2.74
C VAL A 55 13.49 1.29 1.83
N LEU A 56 13.21 0.59 0.72
CA LEU A 56 14.24 0.13 -0.20
C LEU A 56 14.95 1.28 -0.93
N ARG A 57 14.21 2.34 -1.28
CA ARG A 57 14.77 3.56 -1.89
C ARG A 57 15.65 4.32 -0.91
N GLU A 58 15.23 4.42 0.36
CA GLU A 58 16.02 4.99 1.45
C GLU A 58 17.31 4.20 1.69
N ALA A 59 17.26 2.87 1.52
CA ALA A 59 18.43 1.98 1.63
C ALA A 59 19.37 2.01 0.40
N GLY A 60 19.08 2.82 -0.64
CA GLY A 60 19.95 2.97 -1.81
C GLY A 60 19.98 1.76 -2.76
N GLN A 61 19.06 0.80 -2.61
CA GLN A 61 18.95 -0.33 -3.53
C GLN A 61 18.08 0.05 -4.74
N VAL A 62 18.70 0.14 -5.92
CA VAL A 62 18.02 0.33 -7.22
C VAL A 62 16.98 -0.79 -7.40
N SER A 63 15.72 -0.40 -7.59
CA SER A 63 14.58 -1.32 -7.59
C SER A 63 14.63 -2.34 -8.75
N PRO A 64 14.18 -3.59 -8.56
CA PRO A 64 13.92 -4.51 -9.66
C PRO A 64 12.82 -3.96 -10.60
N PRO A 65 12.72 -4.44 -11.86
CA PRO A 65 11.76 -3.94 -12.83
C PRO A 65 10.32 -4.09 -12.31
N ALA A 66 9.49 -3.08 -12.59
CA ALA A 66 8.15 -2.90 -12.04
C ALA A 66 7.31 -4.20 -12.03
N PRO A 67 6.88 -4.69 -10.86
CA PRO A 67 5.94 -5.80 -10.76
C PRO A 67 4.55 -5.33 -11.17
N HIS A 68 3.85 -6.18 -11.90
CA HIS A 68 2.49 -5.92 -12.34
C HIS A 68 1.51 -6.20 -11.20
N TRP A 69 0.69 -5.20 -10.87
CA TRP A 69 -0.25 -5.18 -9.75
C TRP A 69 -1.33 -6.28 -9.76
N ASN A 70 -1.41 -7.07 -10.83
CA ASN A 70 -2.39 -8.14 -11.00
C ASN A 70 -1.82 -9.56 -10.80
N ASP A 71 -0.54 -9.72 -10.47
CA ASP A 71 0.00 -11.05 -10.20
C ASP A 71 -0.28 -11.52 -8.78
N LEU A 72 -0.93 -12.68 -8.67
CA LEU A 72 -1.22 -13.34 -7.42
C LEU A 72 0.01 -14.16 -6.91
N SER A 73 1.01 -14.44 -7.74
CA SER A 73 2.12 -15.33 -7.38
C SER A 73 3.31 -14.60 -6.74
N GLU A 74 3.48 -13.30 -7.02
CA GLU A 74 4.52 -12.49 -6.36
C GLU A 74 4.24 -12.25 -4.87
N TRP A 75 2.98 -12.27 -4.42
CA TRP A 75 2.64 -12.07 -3.01
C TRP A 75 2.79 -13.34 -2.17
N GLU A 76 2.53 -14.53 -2.72
CA GLU A 76 2.71 -15.79 -1.98
C GLU A 76 4.18 -16.03 -1.62
N ASN A 77 5.10 -15.65 -2.51
CA ASN A 77 6.53 -15.88 -2.32
C ASN A 77 7.21 -14.92 -1.31
N ASN A 78 6.56 -13.80 -0.96
CA ASN A 78 7.14 -12.78 -0.08
C ASN A 78 6.56 -12.80 1.35
N PHE A 79 5.61 -13.69 1.64
CA PHE A 79 4.92 -13.83 2.93
C PHE A 79 4.98 -15.25 3.54
N LEU A 80 5.85 -16.13 3.03
CA LEU A 80 6.20 -17.44 3.62
C LEU A 80 7.59 -17.40 4.26
#